data_AF-A0A816NS82-F1
#
_entry.id   AF-A0A816NS82-F1
#
_cell.length_a   1.000
_cell.length_b   1.000
_cell.length_c   1.000
_cell.angle_alpha   90.00
_cell.angle_beta   90.00
_cell.angle_gamma   90.00
#
_symmetry.space_group_name_H-M   'P 1'
#
loop_
_entity.id
_entity.type
_entity.pdbx_description
1 polymer ?
#
loop_
_entity_poly.entity_id
_entity_poly.type
_entity_poly.pdbx_seq_one_letter_code
_entity_poly.pdbx_strand_id
1 'polypeptide(L)'
;MILARVVFLVTVTLPYIIDRIYTIQVQLTQIDPVQKAILQLAGAVAYSLFYLSYAGSFYLFLISSKRFRRQVKYLLMKKYWRVCCQQGMRDNRIAPISHISC
;
A
#
# COMPACT_ATOMS: atom_id res chain seq x y z
N MET A 1 7.86 19.77 -0.40
CA MET A 1 7.44 18.35 -0.52
C MET A 1 6.87 17.77 0.76
N ILE A 2 7.44 18.05 1.93
CA ILE A 2 6.88 17.62 3.22
C ILE A 2 5.47 18.20 3.42
N LEU A 3 5.27 19.49 3.13
CA LEU A 3 3.96 20.15 3.23
C LEU A 3 2.87 19.45 2.40
N ALA A 4 3.13 19.17 1.11
CA ALA A 4 2.19 18.47 0.23
C ALA A 4 1.83 17.06 0.73
N ARG A 5 2.75 16.38 1.42
CA ARG A 5 2.47 15.08 2.04
C ARG A 5 1.62 15.19 3.28
N VAL A 6 1.92 16.16 4.14
CA VAL A 6 1.11 16.41 5.33
C VAL A 6 -0.31 16.76 4.90
N VAL A 7 -0.48 17.64 3.89
CA VAL A 7 -1.78 17.99 3.32
C VAL A 7 -2.49 16.77 2.72
N PHE A 8 -1.80 15.95 1.92
CA PHE A 8 -2.39 14.73 1.34
C PHE A 8 -2.80 13.72 2.41
N LEU A 9 -1.97 13.54 3.45
CA LEU A 9 -2.25 12.60 4.52
C LEU A 9 -3.44 13.08 5.35
N VAL A 10 -3.48 14.36 5.74
CA VAL A 10 -4.59 14.96 6.48
C VAL A 10 -5.89 14.91 5.67
N THR A 11 -5.86 15.25 4.38
CA THR A 11 -7.07 15.25 3.53
C THR A 11 -7.67 13.86 3.34
N VAL A 12 -6.85 12.80 3.37
CA VAL A 12 -7.35 11.42 3.24
C VAL A 12 -7.72 10.80 4.60
N THR A 13 -7.05 11.17 5.69
CA THR A 13 -7.37 10.63 7.03
C THR A 13 -8.58 11.30 7.66
N LEU A 14 -8.85 12.57 7.34
CA LEU A 14 -9.95 13.33 7.94
C LEU A 14 -11.34 12.75 7.62
N PRO A 15 -11.68 12.37 6.36
CA PRO A 15 -12.94 11.69 6.04
C PRO A 15 -13.12 10.39 6.80
N TYR A 16 -12.04 9.62 6.97
CA TYR A 16 -12.05 8.37 7.72
C TYR A 16 -12.35 8.58 9.21
N ILE A 17 -11.72 9.58 9.85
CA ILE A 17 -11.98 9.90 11.26
C ILE A 17 -13.42 10.36 11.45
N ILE A 18 -13.92 11.21 10.54
CA ILE A 18 -15.31 11.70 10.57
C ILE A 18 -16.29 10.51 10.46
N ASP A 19 -16.10 9.62 9.49
CA ASP A 19 -16.95 8.43 9.32
C ASP A 19 -16.97 7.54 10.59
N ARG A 20 -15.82 7.35 11.25
CA ARG A 20 -15.74 6.55 12.49
C ARG A 20 -16.49 7.20 13.65
N ILE A 21 -16.42 8.52 13.79
CA ILE A 21 -17.17 9.25 14.83
C ILE A 21 -18.68 9.17 14.55
N TYR A 22 -19.08 9.38 13.30
CA TYR A 22 -20.49 9.28 12.90
C TYR A 22 -21.05 7.87 13.08
N THR A 23 -20.32 6.82 12.69
CA THR A 23 -20.78 5.44 12.89
C THR A 23 -20.99 5.09 14.37
N ILE A 24 -20.17 5.62 15.28
CA ILE A 24 -20.35 5.42 16.73
C ILE A 24 -21.64 6.11 17.21
N GLN A 25 -21.89 7.37 16.80
CA GLN A 25 -23.12 8.08 17.16
C GLN A 25 -24.37 7.40 16.57
N VAL A 26 -24.28 6.92 15.34
CA VAL A 26 -25.37 6.26 14.62
C VAL A 26 -25.72 4.90 15.21
N GLN A 27 -24.78 4.18 15.81
CA GLN A 27 -25.09 2.95 16.54
C GLN A 27 -25.89 3.19 17.83
N LEU A 28 -25.82 4.39 18.41
CA LEU A 28 -26.52 4.78 19.63
C LEU A 28 -27.96 5.26 19.36
N THR A 29 -28.31 5.57 18.12
CA THR A 29 -29.65 6.06 17.71
C THR A 29 -30.31 5.08 16.75
N GLN A 30 -31.63 4.87 16.87
CA GLN A 30 -32.33 4.07 15.86
C GLN A 30 -32.47 4.90 14.58
N ILE A 31 -31.72 4.50 13.54
CA ILE A 31 -31.67 5.20 12.27
C ILE A 31 -32.31 4.36 11.17
N ASP A 32 -32.95 5.04 10.21
CA ASP A 32 -33.48 4.44 9.00
C ASP A 32 -32.44 3.56 8.26
N PRO A 33 -32.87 2.41 7.71
CA PRO A 33 -31.97 1.45 7.08
C PRO A 33 -31.24 2.01 5.85
N VAL A 34 -31.86 2.96 5.15
CA VAL A 34 -31.25 3.63 3.97
C VAL A 34 -30.07 4.50 4.38
N GLN A 35 -30.20 5.28 5.46
CA GLN A 35 -29.11 6.11 5.96
C GLN A 35 -27.93 5.25 6.45
N LYS A 36 -28.22 4.10 7.08
CA LYS A 36 -27.20 3.12 7.47
C LYS A 36 -26.43 2.58 6.27
N ALA A 37 -27.10 2.26 5.17
CA ALA A 37 -26.46 1.77 3.95
C ALA A 37 -25.55 2.84 3.31
N ILE A 38 -26.01 4.10 3.25
CA ILE A 38 -25.22 5.23 2.74
C ILE A 38 -23.95 5.42 3.59
N LEU A 39 -24.09 5.37 4.91
CA LEU A 39 -22.96 5.52 5.83
C LEU A 39 -21.95 4.38 5.67
N GLN A 40 -22.41 3.14 5.53
CA GLN A 40 -21.51 2.00 5.27
C GLN A 40 -20.75 2.14 3.96
N LEU A 41 -21.41 2.63 2.90
CA LEU A 41 -20.76 2.89 1.62
C LEU A 41 -19.72 4.00 1.73
N ALA A 42 -20.06 5.12 2.39
CA ALA A 42 -19.13 6.21 2.64
C ALA A 42 -17.90 5.75 3.45
N GLY A 43 -18.11 4.95 4.49
CA GLY A 43 -17.04 4.33 5.27
C GLY A 43 -16.16 3.41 4.42
N ALA A 44 -16.73 2.56 3.57
CA ALA A 44 -15.94 1.70 2.68
C ALA A 44 -15.07 2.51 1.70
N VAL A 45 -15.59 3.61 1.17
CA VAL A 45 -14.82 4.53 0.31
C VAL A 45 -13.71 5.21 1.12
N ALA A 46 -13.99 5.68 2.34
CA ALA A 46 -12.98 6.29 3.20
C ALA A 46 -11.85 5.31 3.57
N TYR A 47 -12.19 4.05 3.91
CA TYR A 47 -11.22 2.99 4.16
C TYR A 47 -10.34 2.72 2.93
N SER A 48 -10.95 2.57 1.75
CA SER A 48 -10.19 2.31 0.53
C SER A 48 -9.23 3.45 0.19
N LEU A 49 -9.67 4.71 0.32
CA LEU A 49 -8.82 5.89 0.16
C LEU A 49 -7.67 5.91 1.19
N PHE A 50 -7.94 5.56 2.44
CA PHE A 50 -6.90 5.47 3.48
C PHE A 50 -5.80 4.47 3.10
N TYR A 51 -6.16 3.26 2.67
CA TYR A 51 -5.16 2.28 2.22
C TYR A 51 -4.42 2.73 0.94
N LEU A 52 -5.15 3.37 0.02
CA LEU A 52 -4.58 3.90 -1.21
C LEU A 52 -3.58 5.03 -0.93
N SER A 53 -3.79 5.82 0.13
CA SER A 53 -2.85 6.87 0.55
C SER A 53 -1.49 6.32 1.00
N TYR A 54 -1.49 5.14 1.63
CA TYR A 54 -0.27 4.45 2.04
C TYR A 54 0.54 4.01 0.81
N ALA A 55 -0.11 3.38 -0.15
CA ALA A 55 0.50 3.02 -1.43
C ALA A 55 0.94 4.27 -2.21
N GLY A 56 0.08 5.28 -2.30
CA GLY A 56 0.35 6.55 -2.97
C GLY A 56 1.58 7.26 -2.41
N SER A 57 1.78 7.22 -1.09
CA SER A 57 2.97 7.77 -0.43
C SER A 57 4.24 7.12 -0.95
N PHE A 58 4.28 5.79 -1.09
CA PHE A 58 5.41 5.08 -1.67
C PHE A 58 5.74 5.54 -3.09
N TYR A 59 4.73 5.66 -3.97
CA TYR A 59 4.92 6.18 -5.33
C TYR A 59 5.40 7.62 -5.35
N LEU A 60 4.86 8.48 -4.48
CA LEU A 60 5.32 9.85 -4.31
C LEU A 60 6.79 9.89 -3.88
N PHE A 61 7.26 9.02 -2.98
CA PHE A 61 8.69 8.89 -2.64
C PHE A 61 9.53 8.44 -3.83
N LEU A 62 9.01 7.51 -4.63
CA LEU A 62 9.70 6.96 -5.79
C LEU A 62 9.92 8.04 -6.87
N ILE A 63 8.92 8.86 -7.14
CA ILE A 63 8.99 9.99 -8.08
C ILE A 63 9.84 11.14 -7.51
N SER A 64 9.64 11.49 -6.25
CA SER A 64 10.28 12.64 -5.59
C SER A 64 11.78 12.47 -5.37
N SER A 65 12.21 11.32 -4.85
CA SER A 65 13.53 11.19 -4.23
C SER A 65 14.44 10.29 -5.05
N LYS A 66 15.50 10.87 -5.61
CA LYS A 66 16.58 10.14 -6.30
C LYS A 66 17.30 9.15 -5.38
N ARG A 67 17.40 9.45 -4.07
CA ARG A 67 18.04 8.56 -3.08
C ARG A 67 17.18 7.33 -2.82
N PHE A 68 15.88 7.54 -2.59
CA PHE A 68 14.93 6.44 -2.38
C PHE A 68 14.86 5.51 -3.59
N ARG A 69 14.82 6.06 -4.80
CA ARG A 69 14.77 5.28 -6.04
C ARG A 69 16.00 4.36 -6.22
N ARG A 70 17.20 4.82 -5.84
CA ARG A 70 18.42 4.01 -5.86
C ARG A 70 18.36 2.86 -4.86
N GLN A 71 17.88 3.10 -3.64
CA GLN A 71 17.70 2.06 -2.62
C GLN A 71 16.67 1.01 -3.05
N VAL A 72 15.53 1.43 -3.61
CA VAL A 72 14.51 0.51 -4.12
C VAL A 72 15.06 -0.34 -5.26
N LYS A 73 15.78 0.26 -6.24
CA LYS A 73 16.42 -0.49 -7.33
C LYS A 73 17.40 -1.53 -6.80
N TYR A 74 18.22 -1.17 -5.81
CA TYR A 74 19.16 -2.09 -5.18
C TYR A 74 18.46 -3.25 -4.47
N LEU A 75 17.39 -2.97 -3.70
CA LEU A 75 16.61 -4.01 -3.02
C LEU A 75 15.91 -4.95 -4.01
N LEU A 76 15.35 -4.41 -5.09
CA LEU A 76 14.75 -5.20 -6.16
C LEU A 76 15.80 -6.09 -6.82
N MET A 77 16.96 -5.55 -7.22
CA MET A 77 18.04 -6.36 -7.79
C MET A 77 18.50 -7.46 -6.83
N LYS A 78 18.66 -7.17 -5.54
CA LYS A 78 19.03 -8.16 -4.53
C LYS A 78 17.96 -9.26 -4.35
N LYS A 79 16.68 -8.92 -4.52
CA LYS A 79 15.59 -9.90 -4.47
C LYS A 79 15.57 -10.77 -5.73
N TYR A 80 15.68 -10.17 -6.91
CA TYR A 80 15.79 -10.90 -8.18
C TYR A 80 16.99 -11.85 -8.18
N TRP A 81 18.15 -11.38 -7.74
CA TRP A 81 19.34 -12.21 -7.58
C TRP A 81 19.10 -13.42 -6.67
N ARG A 82 18.45 -13.21 -5.51
CA ARG A 82 18.12 -14.33 -4.60
C ARG A 82 17.17 -15.35 -5.22
N VAL A 83 16.17 -14.89 -5.96
CA VAL A 83 15.23 -15.79 -6.65
C VAL A 83 15.96 -16.58 -7.74
N CYS A 84 16.77 -15.93 -8.58
CA CYS A 84 17.57 -16.62 -9.60
C CYS A 84 18.54 -17.65 -8.99
N CYS A 85 19.28 -17.29 -7.92
CA CYS A 85 20.18 -18.24 -7.25
C CYS A 85 19.42 -19.41 -6.60
N GLN A 86 18.25 -19.18 -6.02
CA GLN A 86 17.43 -20.26 -5.46
C GLN A 86 16.88 -21.19 -6.53
N GLN A 87 16.59 -20.67 -7.72
CA GLN A 87 16.08 -21.45 -8.85
C GLN A 87 17.19 -22.31 -9.48
N GLY A 88 18.38 -21.75 -9.70
CA GLY A 88 19.55 -22.51 -10.16
C GLY A 88 19.98 -23.64 -9.19
N MET A 89 19.76 -23.46 -7.87
CA MET A 89 20.00 -24.52 -6.87
C MET A 89 18.89 -25.59 -6.80
N ARG A 90 17.69 -25.30 -7.31
CA ARG A 90 16.60 -26.28 -7.46
C ARG A 90 16.80 -27.14 -8.70
N ASP A 91 17.22 -26.53 -9.81
CA ASP A 91 17.43 -27.24 -11.08
C ASP A 91 18.68 -28.14 -11.04
N ASN A 92 19.75 -27.73 -10.34
CA ASN A 92 20.95 -28.57 -10.10
C ASN A 92 20.70 -29.82 -9.25
N ARG A 93 19.50 -29.99 -8.65
CA ARG A 93 19.13 -31.22 -7.92
C ARG A 93 18.47 -32.27 -8.82
N ILE A 94 18.09 -31.92 -10.06
CA ILE A 94 17.36 -32.80 -11.00
C ILE A 94 18.24 -33.18 -12.19
N ALA A 95 19.25 -32.38 -12.55
CA ALA A 95 20.31 -32.80 -13.46
C ALA A 95 21.63 -32.10 -13.09
N PRO A 96 22.76 -32.81 -12.93
CA PRO A 96 24.05 -32.16 -13.07
C PRO A 96 24.28 -32.02 -14.57
N ILE A 97 24.41 -30.81 -15.11
CA ILE A 97 25.26 -30.50 -16.28
C ILE A 97 25.11 -29.01 -16.65
N SER A 98 26.28 -28.36 -16.58
CA SER A 98 26.76 -27.21 -17.36
C SER A 98 26.04 -25.86 -17.32
N HIS A 99 26.81 -24.86 -16.86
CA HIS A 99 26.93 -23.52 -17.43
C HIS A 99 25.65 -22.72 -17.64
N ILE A 100 25.25 -21.99 -16.60
CA ILE A 100 24.60 -20.70 -16.80
C ILE A 100 25.35 -19.70 -15.91
N SER A 101 26.24 -18.94 -16.56
CA SER A 101 26.91 -17.79 -15.96
C SER A 101 25.87 -16.72 -15.62
N CYS A 102 25.78 -16.38 -14.34
CA CYS A 102 25.22 -15.10 -13.90
C CYS A 102 26.18 -13.95 -14.24
#